data_AF-A0A0T5Z3Y1-F1
#
_entry.id   AF-A0A0T5Z3Y1-F1
#
_cell.length_a   1.000
_cell.length_b   1.000
_cell.length_c   1.000
_cell.angle_alpha   90.00
_cell.angle_beta   90.00
_cell.angle_gamma   90.00
#
_symmetry.space_group_name_H-M   'P 1'
#
loop_
_entity.id
_entity.type
_entity.pdbx_description
1 polymer ?
#
loop_
_entity_poly.entity_id
_entity_poly.type
_entity_poly.pdbx_seq_one_letter_code
_entity_poly.pdbx_strand_id
1 'polypeptide(L)' 'LDQCNPVLRRFYNRLVAQGKHKKIAITACTRKLIVILNAMVQAPRKWNENMA' A
#
# COMPACT_ATOMS: atom_id res chain seq x y z
N LEU A 1 19.46 -2.40 1.94
CA LEU A 1 18.68 -3.53 1.38
C LEU A 1 17.60 -3.97 2.40
N ASP A 2 16.87 -3.02 3.00
CA ASP A 2 16.01 -3.32 4.17
C ASP A 2 14.75 -2.44 4.22
N GLN A 3 14.01 -2.36 3.11
CA GLN A 3 12.70 -1.70 3.09
C GLN A 3 11.58 -2.73 2.99
N CYS A 4 11.52 -3.64 3.95
CA CYS A 4 10.28 -4.38 4.20
C CYS A 4 9.28 -3.43 4.87
N ASN A 5 8.47 -2.74 4.07
CA ASN A 5 7.39 -1.87 4.56
C ASN A 5 6.52 -2.62 5.59
N PRO A 6 6.61 -2.32 6.90
CA PRO A 6 6.03 -3.13 7.95
C PRO A 6 4.50 -3.17 7.87
N VAL A 7 3.90 -2.14 7.26
CA VAL A 7 2.47 -2.05 6.97
C VAL A 7 2.02 -3.13 6.00
N LEU A 8 2.76 -3.36 4.91
CA LEU A 8 2.43 -4.39 3.93
C LEU A 8 2.62 -5.78 4.52
N ARG A 9 3.67 -5.97 5.32
CA ARG A 9 3.95 -7.25 5.98
C ARG A 9 2.86 -7.62 6.99
N ARG A 10 2.38 -6.66 7.79
CA ARG A 10 1.21 -6.88 8.67
C ARG A 10 -0.06 -7.20 7.88
N PHE A 11 -0.30 -6.49 6.76
CA PHE A 11 -1.46 -6.73 5.91
C PHE A 11 -1.43 -8.12 5.25
N TYR A 12 -0.27 -8.52 4.73
CA TYR A 12 -0.03 -9.86 4.19
C TYR A 12 -0.23 -10.94 5.24
N ASN A 13 0.37 -10.77 6.43
CA ASN A 13 0.22 -11.74 7.53
C ASN A 13 -1.25 -11.88 7.97
N ARG A 14 -2.03 -10.79 8.00
CA ARG A 14 -3.46 -10.84 8.30
C ARG A 14 -4.24 -11.62 7.25
N LEU A 15 -3.91 -11.45 5.96
CA LEU A 15 -4.55 -12.20 4.87
C LEU A 15 -4.22 -13.69 4.93
N VAL A 16 -2.96 -14.05 5.21
CA VAL A 16 -2.54 -15.44 5.38
C VAL A 16 -3.18 -16.08 6.62
N ALA A 17 -3.25 -15.36 7.74
CA ALA A 17 -3.90 -15.83 8.97
C ALA A 17 -5.42 -16.08 8.79
N GLN A 18 -6.06 -15.38 7.85
CA GLN A 18 -7.45 -15.62 7.46
C GLN A 18 -7.64 -16.85 6.55
N GLY A 19 -6.60 -17.65 6.31
CA GLY A 19 -6.66 -18.85 5.47
C GLY A 19 -6.70 -18.57 3.97
N LYS A 20 -6.46 -17.32 3.54
CA LYS A 20 -6.41 -16.98 2.11
C LYS A 20 -5.15 -17.58 1.48
N HIS A 21 -5.28 -18.09 0.25
CA HIS A 21 -4.14 -18.57 -0.52
C HIS A 21 -3.08 -17.47 -0.66
N LYS A 22 -1.81 -17.84 -0.43
CA LYS A 22 -0.67 -16.89 -0.47
C LYS A 22 -0.63 -16.07 -1.75
N LYS A 23 -1.01 -16.66 -2.90
CA LYS A 23 -1.12 -15.96 -4.19
C LYS A 23 -2.11 -14.78 -4.14
N ILE A 24 -3.29 -15.00 -3.56
CA ILE A 24 -4.33 -13.97 -3.39
C ILE A 24 -3.85 -12.88 -2.42
N ALA A 25 -3.12 -13.26 -1.37
CA ALA A 25 -2.58 -12.29 -0.41
C ALA A 25 -1.56 -11.34 -1.08
N ILE A 26 -0.71 -11.84 -1.97
CA ILE A 26 0.23 -11.01 -2.75
C ILE A 26 -0.55 -10.11 -3.70
N THR A 27 -1.47 -10.65 -4.50
CA THR A 27 -2.29 -9.85 -5.43
C THR A 27 -3.06 -8.73 -4.72
N ALA A 28 -3.60 -9.00 -3.52
CA ALA A 28 -4.27 -7.99 -2.71
C ALA A 28 -3.31 -6.91 -2.19
N CYS A 29 -2.09 -7.29 -1.79
CA CYS A 29 -1.06 -6.32 -1.40
C CYS A 29 -0.67 -5.41 -2.58
N THR A 30 -0.44 -5.98 -3.76
CA THR A 30 -0.11 -5.22 -4.97
C THR A 30 -1.23 -4.26 -5.36
N ARG A 31 -2.49 -4.71 -5.35
CA ARG A 31 -3.65 -3.84 -5.62
C ARG A 31 -3.73 -2.69 -4.63
N LYS A 32 -3.48 -2.95 -3.34
CA LYS A 32 -3.47 -1.91 -2.31
C LYS A 32 -2.36 -0.87 -2.53
N LEU A 33 -1.18 -1.30 -2.98
CA LEU A 33 -0.09 -0.40 -3.34
C LEU A 33 -0.43 0.48 -4.54
N ILE A 34 -0.96 -0.12 -5.61
CA ILE A 34 -1.35 0.61 -6.81
C ILE A 34 -2.43 1.65 -6.48
N VAL A 35 -3.41 1.31 -5.63
CA VAL A 35 -4.44 2.26 -5.19
C VAL A 35 -3.85 3.43 -4.40
N ILE A 36 -2.90 3.18 -3.49
CA ILE A 36 -2.24 4.25 -2.74
C ILE A 36 -1.43 5.15 -3.68
N LEU A 37 -0.67 4.56 -4.60
CA LEU A 37 0.12 5.29 -5.60
C LEU A 37 -0.79 6.11 -6.51
N ASN A 38 -1.88 5.51 -7.00
CA ASN A 38 -2.84 6.22 -7.83
C ASN A 38 -3.52 7.35 -7.05
N ALA A 39 -3.83 7.16 -5.78
CA ALA A 39 -4.35 8.24 -4.93
C ALA A 39 -3.31 9.35 -4.68
N MET A 40 -2.02 9.02 -4.55
CA MET A 40 -0.94 10.01 -4.44
C MET A 40 -0.74 10.81 -5.73
N VAL A 41 -0.86 10.17 -6.89
CA VAL A 41 -0.74 10.81 -8.21
C VAL A 41 -1.99 11.62 -8.55
N GLN A 42 -3.16 11.08 -8.24
CA GLN A 42 -4.46 11.68 -8.52
C GLN A 42 -4.89 12.69 -7.46
N ALA A 43 -4.18 12.81 -6.34
CA ALA A 43 -4.27 13.95 -5.45
C ALA A 43 -3.33 15.04 -6.00
N PRO A 44 -3.79 15.97 -6.87
CA PRO A 44 -3.07 17.20 -7.08
C PRO A 44 -3.11 17.94 -5.75
N ARG A 45 -2.12 17.72 -4.88
CA ARG A 45 -1.77 18.76 -3.93
C ARG A 45 -1.44 19.96 -4.81
N LYS A 46 -2.37 20.91 -4.95
CA LYS A 46 -1.99 22.27 -5.33
C LYS A 46 -0.82 22.58 -4.42
N TRP A 47 0.35 22.83 -5.01
CA TRP A 47 1.50 23.25 -4.24
C TRP A 47 1.04 24.43 -3.40
N ASN A 48 0.97 24.25 -2.09
CA ASN A 48 0.46 25.29 -1.20
C ASN A 48 1.61 26.25 -0.97
N GLU A 49 1.73 27.25 -1.83
CA GLU A 49 2.77 28.30 -1.74
C GLU A 49 2.64 29.12 -0.44
N ASN A 50 1.49 29.05 0.26
CA ASN A 50 1.24 29.73 1.53
C ASN A 50 1.65 28.92 2.77
N MET A 51 2.73 28.15 2.67
CA MET A 51 3.50 27.73 3.86
C MET A 51 4.77 28.57 3.97
N ALA A 52 4.59 29.90 3.90
CA ALA A 52 5.52 30.96 4.26
C ALA A 52 4.71 32.19 4.69
#